data_AF-A0A966PZ65-F1
#
_entry.id   AF-A0A966PZ65-F1
#
_cell.length_a   1.000
_cell.length_b   1.000
_cell.length_c   1.000
_cell.angle_alpha   90.00
_cell.angle_beta   90.00
_cell.angle_gamma   90.00
#
_symmetry.space_group_name_H-M   'P 1'
#
loop_
_entity.id
_entity.type
_entity.pdbx_description
1 polymer ?
#
loop_
_entity_poly.entity_id
_entity_poly.type
_entity_poly.pdbx_seq_one_letter_code
_entity_poly.pdbx_strand_id
1 'polypeptide(L)'
;MEELVAILTINQKDSLIGQLVCPDVYFNPTLDVNENWFISQQEINNSIYSEHDWVKDLTLSVYAGPYVPPQPQPVPSGTTIS
;
A
#
# COMPACT_ATOMS: atom_id res chain seq x y z
N MET A 1 11.78 5.33 15.42
CA MET A 1 12.06 4.11 14.64
C MET A 1 11.46 4.33 13.28
N GLU A 2 12.24 4.18 12.22
CA GLU A 2 11.74 4.23 10.85
C GLU A 2 11.13 2.86 10.54
N GLU A 3 9.89 2.83 10.07
CA GLU A 3 9.22 1.60 9.66
C GLU A 3 9.59 1.31 8.21
N LEU A 4 10.03 0.07 7.93
CA LEU A 4 10.39 -0.35 6.58
C LEU A 4 9.25 -1.13 5.95
N VAL A 5 8.92 -0.81 4.71
CA VAL A 5 7.84 -1.44 3.94
C VAL A 5 8.32 -1.84 2.56
N ALA A 6 7.80 -2.94 2.01
CA ALA A 6 8.13 -3.34 0.65
C ALA A 6 7.23 -2.63 -0.34
N ILE A 7 7.83 -1.97 -1.34
CA ILE A 7 7.09 -1.26 -2.37
C ILE A 7 6.66 -2.23 -3.48
N LEU A 8 5.42 -2.08 -3.91
CA LEU A 8 4.78 -2.88 -4.95
C LEU A 8 4.48 -2.01 -6.17
N THR A 9 4.70 -2.59 -7.34
CA THR A 9 4.11 -2.07 -8.58
C THR A 9 2.62 -2.40 -8.65
N ILE A 10 1.88 -1.72 -9.53
CA ILE A 10 0.45 -1.97 -9.74
C ILE A 10 0.18 -3.45 -10.07
N ASN A 11 0.96 -4.05 -10.96
CA ASN A 11 0.81 -5.46 -11.35
C ASN A 11 1.04 -6.43 -10.18
N GLN A 12 2.03 -6.13 -9.33
CA GLN A 12 2.34 -6.93 -8.15
C GLN A 12 1.22 -6.82 -7.10
N LYS A 13 0.76 -5.59 -6.84
CA LYS A 13 -0.38 -5.35 -5.96
C LYS A 13 -1.62 -6.08 -6.47
N ASP A 14 -1.96 -5.98 -7.75
CA ASP A 14 -3.14 -6.66 -8.30
C ASP A 14 -3.01 -8.19 -8.27
N SER A 15 -1.78 -8.73 -8.31
CA SER A 15 -1.53 -10.16 -8.14
C SER A 15 -1.72 -10.63 -6.69
N LEU A 16 -1.51 -9.74 -5.71
CA LEU A 16 -1.66 -10.03 -4.28
C LEU A 16 -3.09 -9.81 -3.75
N ILE A 17 -3.94 -9.08 -4.48
CA ILE A 17 -5.33 -8.84 -4.04
C ILE A 17 -6.08 -10.18 -3.93
N GLY A 18 -6.58 -10.45 -2.73
CA GLY A 18 -7.32 -11.69 -2.43
C GLY A 18 -6.43 -12.91 -2.22
N GLN A 19 -5.11 -12.75 -2.21
CA GLN A 19 -4.17 -13.83 -1.91
C GLN A 19 -3.93 -13.95 -0.41
N LEU A 20 -3.70 -15.19 0.05
CA LEU A 20 -3.40 -15.49 1.44
C LEU A 20 -1.90 -15.37 1.71
N VAL A 21 -1.56 -14.70 2.81
CA VAL A 21 -0.20 -14.70 3.39
C VAL A 21 0.04 -16.01 4.13
N CYS A 22 -0.93 -16.38 4.99
CA CYS A 22 -0.97 -17.61 5.78
C CYS A 22 -2.44 -18.05 5.93
N PRO A 23 -2.74 -19.20 6.57
CA PRO A 23 -4.13 -19.57 6.85
C PRO A 23 -4.83 -18.42 7.57
N ASP A 24 -6.00 -18.03 7.06
CA ASP A 24 -6.86 -16.96 7.61
C ASP A 24 -6.37 -15.51 7.49
N VAL A 25 -5.23 -15.24 6.85
CA VAL A 25 -4.71 -13.86 6.66
C VAL A 25 -4.45 -13.58 5.19
N TYR A 26 -5.03 -12.49 4.69
CA TYR A 26 -4.83 -12.01 3.33
C TYR A 26 -3.73 -10.94 3.27
N PHE A 27 -3.08 -10.83 2.11
CA PHE A 27 -2.24 -9.66 1.83
C PHE A 27 -3.12 -8.40 1.84
N ASN A 28 -2.59 -7.32 2.40
CA ASN A 28 -3.25 -6.03 2.45
C ASN A 28 -2.37 -4.93 1.83
N PRO A 29 -2.18 -4.94 0.49
CA PRO A 29 -1.49 -3.86 -0.20
C PRO A 29 -2.18 -2.53 0.12
N THR A 30 -1.42 -1.59 0.68
CA THR A 30 -1.94 -0.29 1.12
C THR A 30 -1.21 0.84 0.38
N LEU A 31 -1.91 1.96 0.17
CA LEU A 31 -1.34 3.15 -0.48
C LEU A 31 -0.68 4.06 0.56
N ASP A 32 0.51 4.58 0.27
CA ASP A 32 1.18 5.60 1.09
C ASP A 32 0.87 7.03 0.63
N VAL A 33 1.43 8.02 1.35
CA VAL A 33 1.30 9.45 1.00
C VAL A 33 1.88 9.81 -0.38
N ASN A 34 2.81 9.00 -0.90
CA ASN A 34 3.43 9.19 -2.20
C ASN A 34 2.72 8.41 -3.31
N GLU A 35 1.54 7.86 -3.03
CA GLU A 35 0.76 7.03 -3.97
C GLU A 35 1.50 5.75 -4.41
N ASN A 36 2.42 5.25 -3.59
CA ASN A 36 3.05 3.95 -3.76
C ASN A 36 2.29 2.88 -2.99
N TRP A 37 2.07 1.73 -3.64
CA TRP A 37 1.54 0.56 -2.96
C TRP A 37 2.64 -0.11 -2.16
N PHE A 38 2.32 -0.57 -0.96
CA PHE A 38 3.27 -1.28 -0.13
C PHE A 38 2.59 -2.37 0.71
N ILE A 39 3.40 -3.31 1.20
CA ILE A 39 3.04 -4.30 2.22
C ILE A 39 4.05 -4.25 3.37
N SER A 40 3.62 -4.65 4.56
CA SER A 40 4.46 -4.68 5.74
C SER A 40 5.49 -5.82 5.69
N GLN A 41 6.61 -5.66 6.39
CA GLN A 41 7.58 -6.75 6.56
C GLN A 41 6.97 -7.98 7.25
N GLN A 42 5.95 -7.78 8.09
CA GLN A 42 5.27 -8.89 8.75
C GLN A 42 4.50 -9.76 7.75
N GLU A 43 3.86 -9.16 6.74
CA GLU A 43 3.23 -9.91 5.66
C GLU A 43 4.26 -10.70 4.83
N ILE A 44 5.41 -10.09 4.53
CA ILE A 44 6.51 -10.76 3.80
C ILE A 44 7.03 -11.96 4.60
N ASN A 45 7.27 -11.78 5.89
CA ASN A 45 7.82 -12.81 6.77
C ASN A 45 6.83 -13.94 7.04
N ASN A 46 5.53 -13.64 7.08
CA ASN A 46 4.48 -14.63 7.30
C ASN A 46 4.04 -15.31 6.00
N SER A 47 4.54 -14.89 4.83
CA SER A 47 4.20 -15.51 3.55
C SER A 47 4.75 -16.93 3.48
N ILE A 48 3.84 -17.92 3.56
CA ILE A 48 4.16 -19.35 3.55
C ILE A 48 3.99 -19.99 2.16
N TYR A 49 3.32 -19.32 1.22
CA TYR A 49 3.00 -19.86 -0.09
C TYR A 49 4.08 -19.51 -1.10
N SER A 50 4.69 -20.53 -1.72
CA SER A 50 5.82 -20.34 -2.64
C SER A 50 5.49 -19.52 -3.90
N GLU A 51 4.21 -19.44 -4.28
CA GLU A 51 3.74 -18.54 -5.35
C GLU A 51 3.98 -17.05 -5.04
N HIS A 52 4.10 -16.70 -3.76
CA HIS A 52 4.33 -15.34 -3.27
C HIS A 52 5.73 -15.14 -2.71
N ASP A 53 6.66 -16.09 -2.85
CA ASP A 53 8.02 -15.96 -2.30
C ASP A 53 8.77 -14.74 -2.88
N TRP A 54 8.43 -14.30 -4.08
CA TRP A 54 8.97 -13.10 -4.71
C TRP A 54 8.75 -11.82 -3.90
N VAL A 55 7.78 -11.80 -2.97
CA VAL A 55 7.57 -10.64 -2.07
C VAL A 55 8.75 -10.44 -1.12
N LYS A 56 9.56 -11.48 -0.88
CA LYS A 56 10.77 -11.46 -0.05
C LYS A 56 11.95 -10.80 -0.76
N ASP A 57 11.91 -10.72 -2.08
CA ASP A 57 12.94 -10.07 -2.92
C ASP A 57 12.61 -8.60 -3.21
N LEU A 58 11.51 -8.07 -2.68
CA LEU A 58 11.11 -6.69 -2.89
C LEU A 58 12.05 -5.70 -2.21
N THR A 59 12.22 -4.54 -2.83
CA THR A 59 12.97 -3.44 -2.25
C THR A 59 12.19 -2.84 -1.08
N LEU A 60 12.84 -2.80 0.09
CA LEU A 60 12.32 -2.14 1.27
C LEU A 60 12.64 -0.63 1.21
N SER A 61 11.64 0.18 1.54
CA SER A 61 11.77 1.63 1.65
C SER A 61 11.27 2.09 3.01
N VAL A 62 11.72 3.27 3.44
CA VAL A 62 11.19 3.92 4.64
C VAL A 62 9.74 4.31 4.38
N TYR A 63 8.85 3.93 5.29
CA TYR A 63 7.45 4.27 5.23
C TYR A 63 7.27 5.79 5.29
N ALA A 64 6.66 6.35 4.25
CA ALA A 64 6.50 7.80 4.10
C ALA A 64 5.30 8.37 4.85
N GLY A 65 4.40 7.52 5.35
CA GLY A 65 3.19 7.93 6.06
C GLY A 65 1.90 7.49 5.36
N PRO A 66 0.75 7.67 6.04
CA PRO A 66 -0.54 7.20 5.53
C PRO A 66 -0.96 8.01 4.30
N TYR A 67 -1.67 7.36 3.37
CA TYR A 67 -2.31 8.05 2.27
C TYR A 67 -3.21 9.18 2.79
N VAL A 68 -2.97 10.38 2.27
CA VAL A 68 -3.81 11.56 2.53
C VAL A 68 -4.64 11.79 1.28
N PRO A 69 -5.96 11.49 1.29
CA PRO A 69 -6.79 11.80 0.15
C PRO A 69 -6.74 13.31 -0.12
N PRO A 70 -6.72 13.75 -1.39
CA PRO A 70 -6.76 15.17 -1.70
C PRO A 70 -7.97 15.77 -1.00
N GLN A 71 -7.74 16.73 -0.10
CA GLN A 71 -8.83 17.48 0.49
C GLN A 71 -9.59 18.16 -0.66
N PRO A 72 -10.93 18.13 -0.67
CA PRO A 72 -11.70 18.95 -1.60
C PRO A 72 -11.16 20.38 -1.45
N GLN A 73 -10.57 20.93 -2.51
CA GLN A 73 -10.19 22.34 -2.48
C GLN A 73 -11.46 23.12 -2.14
N PRO A 74 -11.42 24.07 -1.19
CA PRO A 74 -12.58 24.91 -0.94
C PRO A 74 -12.98 25.50 -2.29
N VAL A 75 -14.17 25.13 -2.77
CA VAL A 75 -14.72 25.70 -3.99
C VAL A 75 -14.70 27.22 -3.82
N PRO A 76 -14.15 27.99 -4.77
CA PRO A 76 -14.20 29.44 -4.67
C PRO A 76 -15.67 29.83 -4.55
N SER A 77 -16.05 30.37 -3.38
CA SER A 77 -17.38 30.93 -3.17
C SER A 77 -17.48 32.24 -3.94
N GLY A 78 -17.80 32.16 -5.23
CA GLY A 78 -18.20 33.28 -6.07
C GLY A 78 -19.32 32.81 -6.99
N THR A 79 -20.44 33.49 -7.18
CA THR A 79 -20.87 34.84 -6.80
C THR A 79 -22.39 34.78 -6.83
N THR A 80 -23.08 35.25 -5.78
CA THR A 80 -24.51 35.59 -5.89
C THR A 80 -24.62 36.71 -6.92
N ILE A 81 -25.03 36.37 -8.13
CA ILE A 81 -25.45 37.37 -9.12
C ILE A 81 -26.84 37.82 -8.65
N SER A 82 -26.92 39.03 -8.10
CA SER A 82 -28.20 39.72 -7.83
C SER A 82 -28.74 40.36 -9.10
#